data_AF-A0A507AJ40-F1
#
_entry.id   AF-A0A507AJ40-F1
#
_cell.length_a   1.000
_cell.length_b   1.000
_cell.length_c   1.000
_cell.angle_alpha   90.00
_cell.angle_beta   90.00
_cell.angle_gamma   90.00
#
_symmetry.space_group_name_H-M   'P 1'
#
loop_
_entity.id
_entity.type
_entity.pdbx_description
1 polymer ?
#
loop_
_entity_poly.entity_id
_entity_poly.type
_entity_poly.pdbx_seq_one_letter_code
_entity_poly.pdbx_strand_id
1 'polypeptide(L)'
;MASTKLPNTMKALVLEAIGQPLGLKSVPVPQPTPGSVLVKIECAYANPSLPHILSGRFFSVPTPMTPGGTAIGRVAALGPDTTSLQIGQLVLLDSFIRGRDNGDVQILWGIFDGPSPASKKLMADNWSSGVYAEYTRAPLENCWALDETRLCSPTSQGGLGYSLQELMTLALQAIPFGGVRSIDLQPGETIIVAPSTGTYSGAAVGVALAFGANVIVVGRDEEKLRGLQATYPQVKTVVNTGDVEADAAALRKPFGPVDAYIDISPPQANDSTHVRSCFLALKQGGRAALQGLISKDIAIPYSHVVWNNLTIKGRYMYEREDIRRMVKMAECGVLKLGKAGGWDVTGTFRLEGAGRTDEVFKAESIARLVTWEGLLFLSLYQYLTEPCLLGLPHSHTRCHEQEPGLENDEDKYLETELRYYLEDACTAIPTTGTSIGPCQAAKRTGTLAGYVRVEFKRKPGSEGSSNLPTSYEITAGLTCHHVVSISPVNEREHWLRRPPAASDRLWLRTTY
;
A
#
# COMPACT_ATOMS: atom_id res chain seq x y z
N MET A 1 5.74 41.70 1.63
CA MET A 1 5.25 40.47 0.96
C MET A 1 3.78 40.68 0.68
N ALA A 2 3.34 40.55 -0.57
CA ALA A 2 1.93 40.74 -0.90
C ALA A 2 1.11 39.68 -0.18
N SER A 3 0.23 40.11 0.73
CA SER A 3 -0.81 39.25 1.30
C SER A 3 -1.74 38.83 0.17
N THR A 4 -1.43 37.72 -0.52
CA THR A 4 -2.35 37.10 -1.46
C THR A 4 -3.63 36.80 -0.70
N LYS A 5 -4.70 37.54 -1.04
CA LYS A 5 -6.03 37.35 -0.46
C LYS A 5 -6.42 35.89 -0.67
N LEU A 6 -6.70 35.18 0.42
CA LEU A 6 -7.15 33.79 0.35
C LEU A 6 -8.43 33.69 -0.49
N PRO A 7 -8.59 32.63 -1.30
CA PRO A 7 -9.84 32.45 -2.04
C PRO A 7 -10.98 32.14 -1.07
N ASN A 8 -12.21 32.47 -1.45
CA ASN A 8 -13.39 32.18 -0.63
C ASN A 8 -13.68 30.67 -0.57
N THR A 9 -13.35 29.94 -1.64
CA THR A 9 -13.58 28.50 -1.79
C THR A 9 -12.32 27.80 -2.30
N MET A 10 -12.23 26.50 -2.07
CA MET A 10 -11.17 25.61 -2.52
C MET A 10 -11.76 24.27 -2.98
N LYS A 11 -10.97 23.51 -3.75
CA LYS A 11 -11.28 22.12 -4.06
C LYS A 11 -10.87 21.19 -2.92
N ALA A 12 -11.70 20.19 -2.64
CA ALA A 12 -11.42 19.11 -1.70
C ALA A 12 -12.09 17.81 -2.15
N LEU A 13 -11.49 16.68 -1.79
CA LEU A 13 -12.17 15.38 -1.85
C LEU A 13 -12.97 15.19 -0.56
N VAL A 14 -14.27 14.95 -0.72
CA VAL A 14 -15.21 14.83 0.40
C VAL A 14 -15.86 13.45 0.38
N LEU A 15 -15.78 12.77 1.52
CA LEU A 15 -16.59 11.60 1.85
C LEU A 15 -17.90 12.10 2.46
N GLU A 16 -19.01 11.95 1.72
CA GLU A 16 -20.34 12.37 2.20
C GLU A 16 -20.93 11.38 3.21
N ALA A 17 -20.71 10.09 2.99
CA ALA A 17 -21.15 9.00 3.84
C ALA A 17 -20.21 7.80 3.70
N ILE A 18 -20.11 6.97 4.74
CA ILE A 18 -19.32 5.74 4.71
C ILE A 18 -19.80 4.83 3.56
N GLY A 19 -18.85 4.22 2.85
CA GLY A 19 -19.13 3.35 1.70
C GLY A 19 -19.44 4.07 0.38
N GLN A 20 -19.48 5.41 0.37
CA GLN A 20 -19.60 6.20 -0.86
C GLN A 20 -18.21 6.55 -1.43
N PRO A 21 -18.08 6.75 -2.76
CA PRO A 21 -16.85 7.25 -3.35
C PRO A 21 -16.57 8.70 -2.91
N LEU A 22 -15.31 9.11 -3.01
CA LEU A 22 -14.92 10.50 -2.74
C LEU A 22 -15.41 11.42 -3.86
N GLY A 23 -16.16 12.45 -3.47
CA GLY A 23 -16.59 13.51 -4.39
C GLY A 23 -15.61 14.67 -4.38
N LEU A 24 -15.15 15.10 -5.56
CA LEU A 24 -14.46 16.38 -5.71
C LEU A 24 -15.49 17.52 -5.57
N LYS A 25 -15.32 18.37 -4.56
CA LYS A 25 -16.23 19.49 -4.26
C LYS A 25 -15.50 20.81 -4.15
N SER A 26 -16.20 21.89 -4.46
CA SER A 26 -15.83 23.25 -4.05
C SER A 26 -16.41 23.51 -2.66
N VAL A 27 -15.54 23.76 -1.68
CA VAL A 27 -15.90 24.00 -0.27
C VAL A 27 -15.28 25.32 0.20
N PRO A 28 -15.81 25.98 1.25
CA PRO A 28 -15.18 27.18 1.80
C PRO A 28 -13.74 26.93 2.27
N VAL A 29 -12.84 27.90 2.09
CA VAL A 29 -11.51 27.83 2.71
C VAL A 29 -11.68 28.01 4.22
N PRO A 30 -11.22 27.04 5.05
CA PRO A 30 -11.39 27.13 6.49
C PRO A 30 -10.56 28.28 7.05
N GLN A 31 -11.10 28.98 8.05
CA GLN A 31 -10.35 30.00 8.76
C GLN A 31 -9.58 29.39 9.93
N PRO A 32 -8.33 29.80 10.19
CA PRO A 32 -7.61 29.35 11.36
C PRO A 32 -8.28 29.92 12.62
N THR A 33 -8.48 29.04 13.61
CA THR A 33 -8.98 29.34 14.96
C THR A 33 -7.83 29.22 15.98
N PRO A 34 -8.03 29.59 17.26
CA PRO A 34 -7.03 29.31 18.30
C PRO A 34 -6.56 27.85 18.27
N GLY A 35 -5.25 27.67 18.33
CA GLY A 35 -4.54 26.40 18.25
C GLY A 35 -4.44 25.82 16.84
N SER A 36 -4.68 26.59 15.79
CA SER A 36 -4.60 26.07 14.42
C SER A 36 -3.94 27.05 13.46
N VAL A 37 -3.50 26.50 12.32
CA VAL A 37 -2.91 27.23 11.21
C VAL A 37 -3.55 26.77 9.92
N LEU A 38 -3.73 27.68 8.97
CA LEU A 38 -4.16 27.33 7.62
C LEU A 38 -2.93 27.00 6.79
N VAL A 39 -2.93 25.84 6.14
CA VAL A 39 -1.81 25.36 5.32
C VAL A 39 -2.30 25.11 3.90
N LYS A 40 -1.61 25.66 2.91
CA LYS A 40 -1.76 25.33 1.50
C LYS A 40 -1.01 24.03 1.22
N ILE A 41 -1.69 23.02 0.72
CA ILE A 41 -1.10 21.69 0.49
C ILE A 41 -0.26 21.70 -0.78
N GLU A 42 0.99 21.22 -0.68
CA GLU A 42 1.91 21.04 -1.83
C GLU A 42 1.90 19.57 -2.30
N CYS A 43 1.89 18.63 -1.36
CA CYS A 43 1.65 17.20 -1.61
C CYS A 43 1.12 16.50 -0.36
N ALA A 44 0.40 15.39 -0.54
CA ALA A 44 -0.17 14.59 0.55
C ALA A 44 0.29 13.12 0.41
N TYR A 45 0.09 12.27 1.42
CA TYR A 45 0.39 10.84 1.33
C TYR A 45 -0.79 10.01 0.81
N ALA A 46 -0.61 9.14 -0.20
CA ALA A 46 -1.65 8.16 -0.59
C ALA A 46 -1.57 7.10 0.44
N ASN A 47 -2.58 7.04 1.29
CA ASN A 47 -2.74 5.87 2.07
C ASN A 47 -3.34 4.75 1.19
N PRO A 48 -2.61 3.65 0.87
CA PRO A 48 -3.19 2.55 0.11
C PRO A 48 -4.33 1.87 0.86
N SER A 49 -4.39 2.04 2.18
CA SER A 49 -5.50 1.55 3.01
C SER A 49 -6.71 2.48 2.99
N LEU A 50 -6.68 3.61 2.26
CA LEU A 50 -7.79 4.55 2.19
C LEU A 50 -9.11 3.88 1.77
N PRO A 51 -9.19 3.04 0.72
CA PRO A 51 -10.44 2.36 0.39
C PRO A 51 -11.01 1.52 1.55
N HIS A 52 -10.14 0.86 2.32
CA HIS A 52 -10.55 0.11 3.51
C HIS A 52 -11.03 1.03 4.64
N ILE A 53 -10.40 2.20 4.82
CA ILE A 53 -10.83 3.23 5.77
C ILE A 53 -12.22 3.75 5.37
N LEU A 54 -12.41 4.14 4.11
CA LEU A 54 -13.66 4.71 3.60
C LEU A 54 -14.81 3.69 3.59
N SER A 55 -14.51 2.39 3.55
CA SER A 55 -15.52 1.32 3.67
C SER A 55 -16.16 1.23 5.06
N GLY A 56 -15.55 1.82 6.09
CA GLY A 56 -16.01 1.71 7.48
C GLY A 56 -15.80 0.33 8.13
N ARG A 57 -15.19 -0.63 7.42
CA ARG A 57 -15.04 -2.02 7.90
C ARG A 57 -14.09 -2.16 9.08
N PHE A 58 -13.02 -1.36 9.11
CA PHE A 58 -11.96 -1.45 10.11
C PHE A 58 -11.83 -0.21 10.99
N PHE A 59 -12.20 0.96 10.46
CA PHE A 59 -12.08 2.24 11.15
C PHE A 59 -13.37 3.04 10.98
N SER A 60 -13.77 3.75 12.03
CA SER A 60 -14.81 4.77 11.94
C SER A 60 -14.21 6.14 11.62
N VAL A 61 -15.01 6.94 10.92
CA VAL A 61 -14.73 8.34 10.60
C VAL A 61 -16.04 9.14 10.68
N PRO A 62 -16.00 10.43 11.03
CA PRO A 62 -17.16 11.29 10.92
C PRO A 62 -17.50 11.56 9.46
N THR A 63 -18.76 11.83 9.16
CA THR A 63 -19.22 12.22 7.82
C THR A 63 -20.17 13.42 7.91
N PRO A 64 -20.09 14.40 7.00
CA PRO A 64 -19.13 14.49 5.90
C PRO A 64 -17.71 14.79 6.37
N MET A 65 -16.69 14.33 5.64
CA MET A 65 -15.28 14.63 5.94
C MET A 65 -14.41 14.77 4.70
N THR A 66 -13.25 15.42 4.87
CA THR A 66 -12.15 15.35 3.90
C THR A 66 -11.11 14.35 4.42
N PRO A 67 -10.78 13.27 3.68
CA PRO A 67 -9.80 12.30 4.15
C PRO A 67 -8.34 12.79 4.02
N GLY A 68 -7.43 11.94 4.50
CA GLY A 68 -5.98 12.13 4.43
C GLY A 68 -5.44 12.80 5.69
N GLY A 69 -4.37 12.23 6.24
CA GLY A 69 -3.82 12.67 7.53
C GLY A 69 -2.45 13.34 7.48
N THR A 70 -1.78 13.37 6.33
CA THR A 70 -0.38 13.82 6.29
C THR A 70 -0.02 14.45 4.95
N ALA A 71 0.65 15.58 5.03
CA ALA A 71 1.03 16.39 3.88
C ALA A 71 2.30 17.20 4.15
N ILE A 72 2.95 17.63 3.05
CA ILE A 72 3.87 18.75 3.03
C ILE A 72 3.09 19.94 2.47
N GLY A 73 3.23 21.09 3.11
CA GLY A 73 2.51 22.29 2.71
C GLY A 73 3.21 23.56 3.14
N ARG A 74 2.59 24.70 2.83
CA ARG A 74 3.04 26.02 3.25
C ARG A 74 2.00 26.72 4.09
N VAL A 75 2.44 27.34 5.17
CA VAL A 75 1.55 28.16 6.01
C VAL A 75 0.94 29.28 5.17
N ALA A 76 -0.39 29.32 5.09
CA ALA A 76 -1.15 30.28 4.30
C ALA A 76 -1.78 31.39 5.17
N ALA A 77 -2.17 31.07 6.41
CA ALA A 77 -2.63 32.03 7.41
C ALA A 77 -2.42 31.50 8.83
N LEU A 78 -2.22 32.41 9.78
CA LEU A 78 -1.91 32.09 11.18
C LEU A 78 -3.17 32.15 12.05
N GLY A 79 -3.29 31.24 13.01
CA GLY A 79 -4.23 31.39 14.12
C GLY A 79 -3.74 32.44 15.12
N PRO A 80 -4.64 33.01 15.93
CA PRO A 80 -4.35 34.14 16.81
C PRO A 80 -3.29 33.86 17.89
N ASP A 81 -3.06 32.59 18.23
CA ASP A 81 -2.11 32.11 19.23
C ASP A 81 -0.88 31.41 18.62
N THR A 82 -0.63 31.61 17.32
CA THR A 82 0.57 31.11 16.66
C THR A 82 1.79 31.95 17.05
N THR A 83 2.84 31.33 17.58
CA THR A 83 4.01 32.04 18.12
C THR A 83 5.30 31.84 17.33
N SER A 84 5.43 30.74 16.58
CA SER A 84 6.69 30.36 15.92
C SER A 84 6.59 30.20 14.40
N LEU A 85 5.40 29.86 13.87
CA LEU A 85 5.21 29.66 12.43
C LEU A 85 5.02 30.98 11.69
N GLN A 86 5.47 31.03 10.44
CA GLN A 86 5.38 32.20 9.57
C GLN A 86 4.65 31.86 8.27
N ILE A 87 3.92 32.83 7.70
CA ILE A 87 3.29 32.68 6.38
C ILE A 87 4.37 32.37 5.32
N GLY A 88 4.11 31.37 4.49
CA GLY A 88 5.02 30.85 3.46
C GLY A 88 5.96 29.73 3.93
N GLN A 89 6.08 29.52 5.24
CA GLN A 89 6.98 28.52 5.82
C GLN A 89 6.56 27.10 5.41
N LEU A 90 7.54 26.31 4.97
CA LEU A 90 7.37 24.91 4.64
C LEU A 90 7.16 24.09 5.91
N VAL A 91 6.13 23.24 5.92
CA VAL A 91 5.73 22.44 7.07
C VAL A 91 5.40 21.00 6.69
N LEU A 92 5.72 20.07 7.59
CA LEU A 92 5.16 18.71 7.63
C LEU A 92 3.93 18.71 8.53
N LEU A 93 2.83 18.17 8.00
CA LEU A 93 1.62 17.87 8.77
C LEU A 93 1.62 16.39 9.12
N ASP A 94 1.65 16.04 10.41
CA ASP A 94 1.53 14.66 10.86
C ASP A 94 0.08 14.32 11.29
N SER A 95 -0.27 13.03 11.25
CA SER A 95 -1.65 12.58 11.47
C SER A 95 -2.02 12.31 12.92
N PHE A 96 -1.08 12.26 13.87
CA PHE A 96 -1.35 11.73 15.20
C PHE A 96 -1.73 12.82 16.20
N ILE A 97 -3.02 13.15 16.25
CA ILE A 97 -3.58 14.20 17.09
C ILE A 97 -3.97 13.64 18.45
N ARG A 98 -3.67 14.40 19.51
CA ARG A 98 -4.09 14.13 20.88
C ARG A 98 -4.92 15.29 21.42
N GLY A 99 -5.86 15.01 22.33
CA GLY A 99 -6.56 16.03 23.08
C GLY A 99 -5.58 16.93 23.83
N ARG A 100 -5.86 18.24 23.86
CA ARG A 100 -5.00 19.21 24.57
C ARG A 100 -5.24 19.23 26.06
N ASP A 101 -6.49 19.00 26.45
CA ASP A 101 -6.96 18.84 27.82
C ASP A 101 -6.75 17.41 28.33
N ASN A 102 -6.79 16.41 27.44
CA ASN A 102 -6.51 15.02 27.75
C ASN A 102 -5.69 14.31 26.66
N GLY A 103 -4.42 14.02 26.97
CA GLY A 103 -3.48 13.36 26.05
C GLY A 103 -3.77 11.88 25.76
N ASP A 104 -4.63 11.23 26.56
CA ASP A 104 -5.08 9.86 26.34
C ASP A 104 -6.18 9.76 25.28
N VAL A 105 -6.82 10.88 24.94
CA VAL A 105 -7.76 10.97 23.81
C VAL A 105 -6.95 11.18 22.54
N GLN A 106 -6.97 10.21 21.64
CA GLN A 106 -6.11 10.19 20.46
C GLN A 106 -6.91 9.84 19.20
N ILE A 107 -6.53 10.43 18.08
CA ILE A 107 -7.10 10.16 16.75
C ILE A 107 -5.99 10.07 15.70
N LEU A 108 -6.28 9.40 14.59
CA LEU A 108 -5.50 9.50 13.35
C LEU A 108 -6.25 10.42 12.40
N TRP A 109 -5.78 11.65 12.26
CA TRP A 109 -6.43 12.70 11.46
C TRP A 109 -6.73 12.22 10.04
N GLY A 110 -7.98 12.41 9.59
CA GLY A 110 -8.43 11.99 8.25
C GLY A 110 -8.37 10.48 7.98
N ILE A 111 -8.20 9.65 9.02
CA ILE A 111 -8.01 8.19 8.93
C ILE A 111 -8.87 7.41 9.94
N PHE A 112 -8.83 7.74 11.23
CA PHE A 112 -9.54 7.01 12.28
C PHE A 112 -9.87 7.92 13.46
N ASP A 113 -11.16 8.02 13.80
CA ASP A 113 -11.69 8.86 14.89
C ASP A 113 -11.54 8.26 16.30
N GLY A 114 -10.86 7.12 16.42
CA GLY A 114 -10.58 6.46 17.68
C GLY A 114 -11.79 5.70 18.24
N PRO A 115 -11.57 4.79 19.21
CA PRO A 115 -12.62 3.91 19.72
C PRO A 115 -13.58 4.61 20.71
N SER A 116 -13.18 5.73 21.29
CA SER A 116 -13.88 6.36 22.41
C SER A 116 -14.87 7.43 21.95
N PRO A 117 -15.96 7.70 22.70
CA PRO A 117 -16.82 8.85 22.43
C PRO A 117 -16.07 10.20 22.40
N ALA A 118 -15.06 10.36 23.27
CA ALA A 118 -14.24 11.57 23.33
C ALA A 118 -13.38 11.77 22.08
N SER A 119 -12.77 10.70 21.56
CA SER A 119 -11.96 10.76 20.33
C SER A 119 -12.83 11.03 19.10
N LYS A 120 -14.02 10.42 19.04
CA LYS A 120 -15.01 10.66 17.98
C LYS A 120 -15.45 12.12 17.97
N LYS A 121 -15.79 12.66 19.14
CA LYS A 121 -16.11 14.08 19.31
C LYS A 121 -14.94 14.99 18.91
N LEU A 122 -13.71 14.63 19.31
CA LEU A 122 -12.50 15.39 18.98
C LEU A 122 -12.34 15.53 17.47
N MET A 123 -12.49 14.45 16.70
CA MET A 123 -12.39 14.53 15.24
C MET A 123 -13.60 15.24 14.62
N ALA A 124 -14.83 14.86 14.98
CA ALA A 124 -16.04 15.40 14.35
C ALA A 124 -16.15 16.92 14.49
N ASP A 125 -15.89 17.45 15.69
CA ASP A 125 -16.10 18.86 15.99
C ASP A 125 -14.95 19.76 15.51
N ASN A 126 -13.73 19.22 15.36
CA ASN A 126 -12.52 20.04 15.16
C ASN A 126 -11.68 19.66 13.94
N TRP A 127 -11.59 18.37 13.61
CA TRP A 127 -10.57 17.82 12.71
C TRP A 127 -11.15 16.88 11.64
N SER A 128 -12.40 17.11 11.22
CA SER A 128 -13.06 16.35 10.15
C SER A 128 -12.57 16.72 8.75
N SER A 129 -11.87 17.84 8.58
CA SER A 129 -11.23 18.21 7.32
C SER A 129 -9.75 17.83 7.33
N GLY A 130 -9.38 16.78 6.60
CA GLY A 130 -8.03 16.29 6.40
C GLY A 130 -7.25 17.05 5.30
N VAL A 131 -6.30 16.36 4.66
CA VAL A 131 -5.32 16.99 3.76
C VAL A 131 -5.58 16.78 2.26
N TYR A 132 -6.60 16.02 1.86
CA TYR A 132 -6.98 15.90 0.44
C TYR A 132 -7.82 17.10 -0.02
N ALA A 133 -7.21 18.29 0.08
CA ALA A 133 -7.77 19.58 -0.27
C ALA A 133 -6.64 20.55 -0.68
N GLU A 134 -6.97 21.66 -1.32
CA GLU A 134 -5.97 22.69 -1.65
C GLU A 134 -5.45 23.42 -0.40
N TYR A 135 -6.31 23.57 0.63
CA TYR A 135 -5.94 24.11 1.94
C TYR A 135 -6.51 23.24 3.06
N THR A 136 -5.86 23.22 4.20
CA THR A 136 -6.37 22.56 5.41
C THR A 136 -6.09 23.37 6.66
N ARG A 137 -7.02 23.31 7.63
CA ARG A 137 -6.81 23.85 8.97
C ARG A 137 -6.14 22.77 9.81
N ALA A 138 -4.85 22.92 10.07
CA ALA A 138 -4.06 21.97 10.84
C ALA A 138 -3.90 22.40 12.31
N PRO A 139 -3.84 21.45 13.26
CA PRO A 139 -3.47 21.76 14.65
C PRO A 139 -2.02 22.22 14.73
N LEU A 140 -1.73 23.23 15.55
CA LEU A 140 -0.36 23.73 15.75
C LEU A 140 0.58 22.63 16.26
N GLU A 141 0.11 21.74 17.14
CA GLU A 141 0.90 20.65 17.71
C GLU A 141 1.28 19.52 16.73
N ASN A 142 0.71 19.54 15.52
CA ASN A 142 0.96 18.58 14.44
C ASN A 142 1.49 19.25 13.17
N CYS A 143 1.92 20.51 13.28
CA CYS A 143 2.48 21.30 12.20
C CYS A 143 3.96 21.59 12.47
N TRP A 144 4.84 20.89 11.75
CA TRP A 144 6.27 20.89 11.99
C TRP A 144 6.99 21.71 10.94
N ALA A 145 7.58 22.83 11.34
CA ALA A 145 8.45 23.62 10.48
C ALA A 145 9.61 22.78 9.94
N LEU A 146 9.89 22.95 8.65
CA LEU A 146 11.02 22.33 7.96
C LEU A 146 11.98 23.42 7.49
N ASP A 147 13.28 23.20 7.66
CA ASP A 147 14.30 24.04 7.02
C ASP A 147 14.38 23.74 5.51
N GLU A 148 13.53 24.44 4.74
CA GLU A 148 13.48 24.34 3.28
C GLU A 148 14.83 24.63 2.62
N THR A 149 15.58 25.62 3.14
CA THR A 149 16.88 25.97 2.57
C THR A 149 17.82 24.79 2.71
N ARG A 150 17.88 24.18 3.90
CA ARG A 150 18.72 23.02 4.15
C ARG A 150 18.27 21.77 3.39
N LEU A 151 16.97 21.45 3.41
CA LEU A 151 16.45 20.19 2.85
C LEU A 151 16.40 20.21 1.32
N CYS A 152 16.01 21.33 0.72
CA CYS A 152 15.68 21.39 -0.71
C CYS A 152 16.71 22.08 -1.59
N SER A 153 17.59 22.93 -1.04
CA SER A 153 18.60 23.60 -1.88
C SER A 153 19.55 22.57 -2.51
N PRO A 154 20.11 22.86 -3.70
CA PRO A 154 21.10 22.00 -4.32
C PRO A 154 22.27 21.70 -3.38
N THR A 155 22.86 20.51 -3.51
CA THR A 155 24.05 20.12 -2.74
C THR A 155 25.24 21.04 -2.99
N SER A 156 25.33 21.63 -4.18
CA SER A 156 26.32 22.66 -4.53
C SER A 156 26.20 23.96 -3.71
N GLN A 157 25.05 24.19 -3.06
CA GLN A 157 24.79 25.34 -2.18
C GLN A 157 24.74 24.93 -0.70
N GLY A 158 25.18 23.71 -0.36
CA GLY A 158 25.14 23.20 1.00
C GLY A 158 23.77 22.67 1.46
N GLY A 159 22.80 22.52 0.55
CA GLY A 159 21.54 21.83 0.83
C GLY A 159 21.64 20.31 0.68
N LEU A 160 20.51 19.62 0.80
CA LEU A 160 20.40 18.16 0.63
C LEU A 160 19.74 17.76 -0.70
N GLY A 161 19.18 18.72 -1.44
CA GLY A 161 18.64 18.51 -2.79
C GLY A 161 17.35 17.71 -2.84
N TYR A 162 16.60 17.57 -1.73
CA TYR A 162 15.34 16.85 -1.73
C TYR A 162 14.23 17.64 -2.42
N SER A 163 13.43 16.96 -3.24
CA SER A 163 12.17 17.49 -3.71
C SER A 163 11.12 17.52 -2.59
N LEU A 164 10.08 18.36 -2.71
CA LEU A 164 8.99 18.42 -1.73
C LEU A 164 8.30 17.06 -1.52
N GLN A 165 8.29 16.23 -2.56
CA GLN A 165 7.67 14.91 -2.51
C GLN A 165 8.50 13.91 -1.71
N GLU A 166 9.81 13.98 -1.81
CA GLU A 166 10.71 13.13 -1.03
C GLU A 166 10.63 13.47 0.46
N LEU A 167 10.21 14.69 0.82
CA LEU A 167 9.97 15.05 2.22
C LEU A 167 8.78 14.28 2.84
N MET A 168 7.86 13.77 2.03
CA MET A 168 6.77 12.90 2.52
C MET A 168 7.30 11.62 3.18
N THR A 169 8.53 11.20 2.88
CA THR A 169 9.19 10.08 3.57
C THR A 169 9.24 10.28 5.08
N LEU A 170 9.33 11.53 5.58
CA LEU A 170 9.30 11.84 7.01
C LEU A 170 8.04 11.27 7.69
N ALA A 171 6.89 11.39 7.03
CA ALA A 171 5.63 10.87 7.56
C ALA A 171 5.64 9.35 7.78
N LEU A 172 6.30 8.64 6.87
CA LEU A 172 6.40 7.18 6.92
C LEU A 172 7.44 6.72 7.92
N GLN A 173 8.54 7.47 8.03
CA GLN A 173 9.60 7.23 9.01
C GLN A 173 9.17 7.56 10.44
N ALA A 174 8.19 8.45 10.64
CA ALA A 174 7.69 8.85 11.95
C ALA A 174 7.26 7.65 12.81
N ILE A 175 6.54 6.69 12.21
CA ILE A 175 6.06 5.48 12.88
C ILE A 175 7.23 4.66 13.42
N PRO A 176 8.11 4.08 12.58
CA PRO A 176 9.23 3.30 13.07
C PRO A 176 10.23 4.11 13.91
N PHE A 177 10.35 5.43 13.72
CA PHE A 177 11.15 6.28 14.61
C PHE A 177 10.65 6.22 16.05
N GLY A 178 9.34 6.36 16.26
CA GLY A 178 8.71 6.20 17.56
C GLY A 178 8.90 4.81 18.16
N GLY A 179 8.88 3.76 17.32
CA GLY A 179 9.15 2.38 17.70
C GLY A 179 10.59 2.19 18.18
N VAL A 180 11.57 2.56 17.34
CA VAL A 180 13.01 2.46 17.63
C VAL A 180 13.39 3.26 18.88
N ARG A 181 12.93 4.51 19.00
CA ARG A 181 13.23 5.32 20.19
C ARG A 181 12.57 4.75 21.45
N SER A 182 11.43 4.07 21.34
CA SER A 182 10.72 3.54 22.51
C SER A 182 11.49 2.48 23.28
N ILE A 183 12.37 1.75 22.59
CA ILE A 183 13.23 0.70 23.13
C ILE A 183 14.67 1.17 23.35
N ASP A 184 14.92 2.48 23.28
CA ASP A 184 16.22 3.09 23.59
C ASP A 184 17.38 2.44 22.81
N LEU A 185 17.20 2.25 21.50
CA LEU A 185 18.24 1.70 20.61
C LEU A 185 19.48 2.61 20.62
N GLN A 186 20.64 2.02 20.91
CA GLN A 186 21.91 2.74 20.97
C GLN A 186 22.73 2.54 19.67
N PRO A 187 23.58 3.51 19.31
CA PRO A 187 24.55 3.33 18.23
C PRO A 187 25.43 2.10 18.45
N GLY A 188 25.65 1.31 17.40
CA GLY A 188 26.45 0.08 17.42
C GLY A 188 25.68 -1.18 17.82
N GLU A 189 24.46 -1.06 18.35
CA GLU A 189 23.62 -2.22 18.68
C GLU A 189 23.09 -2.93 17.42
N THR A 190 22.79 -4.21 17.54
CA THR A 190 22.16 -5.02 16.49
C THR A 190 20.65 -5.07 16.67
N ILE A 191 19.91 -4.67 15.64
CA ILE A 191 18.45 -4.69 15.62
C ILE A 191 17.91 -5.57 14.49
N ILE A 192 16.90 -6.39 14.81
CA ILE A 192 16.08 -7.09 13.84
C ILE A 192 14.89 -6.19 13.46
N VAL A 193 14.64 -6.05 12.15
CA VAL A 193 13.41 -5.48 11.61
C VAL A 193 12.59 -6.61 10.98
N ALA A 194 11.39 -6.89 11.52
CA ALA A 194 10.55 -7.97 10.97
C ALA A 194 9.06 -7.62 10.99
N PRO A 195 8.31 -7.95 9.93
CA PRO A 195 8.81 -8.13 8.55
C PRO A 195 9.50 -6.84 8.07
N SER A 196 10.30 -6.88 6.99
CA SER A 196 11.09 -5.72 6.51
C SER A 196 10.62 -5.08 5.20
N THR A 197 9.70 -5.70 4.47
CA THR A 197 9.39 -5.33 3.07
C THR A 197 8.11 -4.52 2.89
N GLY A 198 7.42 -4.15 3.98
CA GLY A 198 6.22 -3.31 3.92
C GLY A 198 6.58 -1.82 3.94
N THR A 199 5.58 -0.95 3.79
CA THR A 199 5.79 0.50 3.77
C THR A 199 6.44 1.03 5.05
N TYR A 200 5.89 0.72 6.22
CA TYR A 200 6.43 1.20 7.49
C TYR A 200 7.62 0.38 7.98
N SER A 201 7.60 -0.94 7.73
CA SER A 201 8.72 -1.83 8.05
C SER A 201 9.97 -1.54 7.23
N GLY A 202 9.84 -1.23 5.94
CA GLY A 202 10.94 -0.77 5.10
C GLY A 202 11.50 0.56 5.58
N ALA A 203 10.65 1.47 6.05
CA ALA A 203 11.08 2.73 6.68
C ALA A 203 11.89 2.49 7.96
N ALA A 204 11.57 1.44 8.72
CA ALA A 204 12.31 1.07 9.91
C ALA A 204 13.77 0.71 9.63
N VAL A 205 14.08 0.16 8.46
CA VAL A 205 15.46 -0.15 8.05
C VAL A 205 16.31 1.12 7.99
N GLY A 206 15.85 2.13 7.25
CA GLY A 206 16.56 3.41 7.14
C GLY A 206 16.65 4.16 8.47
N VAL A 207 15.60 4.11 9.28
CA VAL A 207 15.59 4.70 10.64
C VAL A 207 16.62 4.00 11.53
N ALA A 208 16.63 2.67 11.60
CA ALA A 208 17.58 1.92 12.43
C ALA A 208 19.03 2.19 12.02
N LEU A 209 19.31 2.25 10.71
CA LEU A 209 20.62 2.63 10.18
C LEU A 209 21.01 4.05 10.59
N ALA A 210 20.07 5.00 10.58
CA ALA A 210 20.30 6.38 11.00
C ALA A 210 20.57 6.52 12.51
N PHE A 211 20.13 5.55 13.33
CA PHE A 211 20.52 5.42 14.74
C PHE A 211 21.93 4.81 14.92
N GLY A 212 22.59 4.40 13.83
CA GLY A 212 23.92 3.79 13.85
C GLY A 212 23.91 2.31 14.21
N ALA A 213 22.78 1.62 14.04
CA ALA A 213 22.64 0.21 14.37
C ALA A 213 23.13 -0.72 13.25
N ASN A 214 23.55 -1.93 13.62
CA ASN A 214 23.67 -3.06 12.70
C ASN A 214 22.26 -3.63 12.45
N VAL A 215 21.83 -3.71 11.19
CA VAL A 215 20.43 -4.05 10.87
C VAL A 215 20.33 -5.41 10.20
N ILE A 216 19.48 -6.26 10.78
CA ILE A 216 19.07 -7.54 10.21
C ILE A 216 17.63 -7.38 9.69
N VAL A 217 17.44 -7.58 8.39
CA VAL A 217 16.14 -7.51 7.73
C VAL A 217 15.56 -8.90 7.50
N VAL A 218 14.30 -9.09 7.90
CA VAL A 218 13.62 -10.39 7.89
C VAL A 218 12.37 -10.36 7.01
N GLY A 219 12.19 -11.39 6.20
CA GLY A 219 11.03 -11.51 5.31
C GLY A 219 10.92 -12.92 4.73
N ARG A 220 9.78 -13.23 4.11
CA ARG A 220 9.57 -14.52 3.44
C ARG A 220 10.00 -14.51 1.97
N ASP A 221 10.09 -13.31 1.39
CA ASP A 221 10.37 -13.08 -0.02
C ASP A 221 11.84 -12.69 -0.19
N GLU A 222 12.64 -13.65 -0.68
CA GLU A 222 14.09 -13.48 -0.86
C GLU A 222 14.43 -12.42 -1.93
N GLU A 223 13.59 -12.25 -2.96
CA GLU A 223 13.80 -11.25 -4.00
C GLU A 223 13.65 -9.84 -3.43
N LYS A 224 12.58 -9.60 -2.65
CA LYS A 224 12.37 -8.30 -1.97
C LYS A 224 13.46 -8.00 -0.95
N LEU A 225 13.96 -9.02 -0.24
CA LEU A 225 15.10 -8.85 0.68
C LEU A 225 16.38 -8.50 -0.07
N ARG A 226 16.64 -9.10 -1.24
CA ARG A 226 17.76 -8.71 -2.12
C ARG A 226 17.63 -7.28 -2.62
N GLY A 227 16.43 -6.83 -2.97
CA GLY A 227 16.16 -5.43 -3.31
C GLY A 227 16.48 -4.46 -2.17
N LEU A 228 16.07 -4.79 -0.95
CA LEU A 228 16.43 -4.00 0.25
C LEU A 228 17.94 -3.99 0.48
N GLN A 229 18.62 -5.12 0.32
CA GLN A 229 20.07 -5.19 0.48
C GLN A 229 20.83 -4.42 -0.62
N ALA A 230 20.31 -4.40 -1.85
CA ALA A 230 20.86 -3.55 -2.91
C ALA A 230 20.73 -2.06 -2.59
N THR A 231 19.63 -1.69 -1.92
CA THR A 231 19.38 -0.32 -1.45
C THR A 231 20.24 0.05 -0.24
N TYR A 232 20.44 -0.89 0.67
CA TYR A 232 21.21 -0.75 1.89
C TYR A 232 22.29 -1.85 2.00
N PRO A 233 23.44 -1.73 1.32
CA PRO A 233 24.44 -2.80 1.25
C PRO A 233 24.96 -3.30 2.60
N GLN A 234 24.86 -2.47 3.65
CA GLN A 234 25.28 -2.79 5.00
C GLN A 234 24.33 -3.71 5.78
N VAL A 235 23.08 -3.89 5.33
CA VAL A 235 22.12 -4.75 6.04
C VAL A 235 22.39 -6.23 5.77
N LYS A 236 21.96 -7.08 6.70
CA LYS A 236 22.01 -8.53 6.55
C LYS A 236 20.61 -9.09 6.44
N THR A 237 20.40 -9.99 5.50
CA THR A 237 19.10 -10.57 5.20
C THR A 237 18.97 -11.92 5.87
N VAL A 238 17.78 -12.22 6.41
CA VAL A 238 17.40 -13.55 6.87
C VAL A 238 16.02 -13.89 6.31
N VAL A 239 15.94 -15.00 5.57
CA VAL A 239 14.68 -15.52 5.05
C VAL A 239 13.96 -16.27 6.16
N ASN A 240 12.72 -15.86 6.44
CA ASN A 240 11.84 -16.53 7.39
C ASN A 240 11.31 -17.83 6.78
N THR A 241 11.79 -18.98 7.27
CA THR A 241 11.45 -20.30 6.73
C THR A 241 10.18 -20.89 7.35
N GLY A 242 9.77 -20.39 8.52
CA GLY A 242 8.70 -21.00 9.31
C GLY A 242 9.22 -21.94 10.39
N ASP A 243 10.47 -22.37 10.32
CA ASP A 243 11.14 -23.12 11.38
C ASP A 243 11.71 -22.14 12.43
N VAL A 244 11.01 -22.05 13.56
CA VAL A 244 11.31 -21.10 14.64
C VAL A 244 12.75 -21.18 15.12
N GLU A 245 13.29 -22.39 15.32
CA GLU A 245 14.62 -22.57 15.89
C GLU A 245 15.71 -22.32 14.84
N ALA A 246 15.49 -22.80 13.61
CA ALA A 246 16.40 -22.53 12.50
C ALA A 246 16.47 -21.04 12.17
N ASP A 247 15.32 -20.35 12.14
CA ASP A 247 15.23 -18.91 11.89
C ASP A 247 15.92 -18.12 13.02
N ALA A 248 15.67 -18.48 14.30
CA ALA A 248 16.34 -17.85 15.44
C ALA A 248 17.86 -18.05 15.41
N ALA A 249 18.33 -19.24 15.00
CA ALA A 249 19.76 -19.50 14.82
C ALA A 249 20.35 -18.66 13.67
N ALA A 250 19.63 -18.53 12.55
CA ALA A 250 20.04 -17.71 11.42
C ALA A 250 20.16 -16.23 11.79
N LEU A 251 19.24 -15.70 12.62
CA LEU A 251 19.24 -14.31 13.08
C LEU A 251 20.47 -13.94 13.94
N ARG A 252 21.11 -14.89 14.63
CA ARG A 252 22.30 -14.62 15.47
C ARG A 252 23.63 -14.67 14.73
N LYS A 253 23.66 -15.20 13.50
CA LYS A 253 24.89 -15.37 12.70
C LYS A 253 25.51 -14.07 12.17
N PRO A 254 24.74 -13.07 11.68
CA PRO A 254 25.35 -11.99 10.89
C PRO A 254 26.21 -11.03 11.69
N PHE A 255 25.79 -10.68 12.92
CA PHE A 255 26.46 -9.71 13.78
C PHE A 255 26.72 -10.21 15.20
N GLY A 256 26.34 -11.45 15.52
CA GLY A 256 26.42 -12.00 16.87
C GLY A 256 25.16 -11.73 17.70
N PRO A 257 25.29 -11.42 19.01
CA PRO A 257 24.15 -11.17 19.89
C PRO A 257 23.23 -10.05 19.38
N VAL A 258 21.91 -10.26 19.44
CA VAL A 258 20.91 -9.29 19.00
C VAL A 258 20.39 -8.48 20.19
N ASP A 259 20.51 -7.16 20.12
CA ASP A 259 20.13 -6.23 21.19
C ASP A 259 18.66 -5.82 21.14
N ALA A 260 18.10 -5.74 19.94
CA ALA A 260 16.79 -5.16 19.71
C ALA A 260 16.00 -5.86 18.62
N TYR A 261 14.68 -5.77 18.71
CA TYR A 261 13.73 -6.20 17.69
C TYR A 261 12.63 -5.15 17.53
N ILE A 262 12.31 -4.78 16.31
CA ILE A 262 11.10 -4.01 15.99
C ILE A 262 10.16 -4.84 15.11
N ASP A 263 8.96 -5.06 15.63
CA ASP A 263 7.85 -5.67 14.91
C ASP A 263 6.93 -4.60 14.31
N ILE A 264 6.70 -4.68 13.00
CA ILE A 264 5.69 -3.85 12.31
C ILE A 264 4.82 -4.76 11.45
N SER A 265 4.27 -5.80 12.09
CA SER A 265 3.47 -6.80 11.41
C SER A 265 2.07 -6.30 11.01
N PRO A 266 1.62 -6.58 9.77
CA PRO A 266 0.25 -6.32 9.36
C PRO A 266 -0.69 -7.48 9.80
N PRO A 267 -2.02 -7.31 9.69
CA PRO A 267 -2.99 -8.38 10.02
C PRO A 267 -2.74 -9.71 9.29
N GLN A 268 -2.17 -9.68 8.07
CA GLN A 268 -1.87 -10.87 7.29
C GLN A 268 -0.73 -11.72 7.88
N ALA A 269 0.02 -11.19 8.85
CA ALA A 269 1.09 -11.90 9.53
C ALA A 269 0.64 -12.67 10.79
N ASN A 270 -0.67 -12.74 11.05
CA ASN A 270 -1.27 -13.41 12.21
C ASN A 270 -0.71 -14.82 12.51
N ASP A 271 -0.45 -15.62 11.48
CA ASP A 271 0.00 -17.01 11.63
C ASP A 271 1.51 -17.18 11.37
N SER A 272 2.25 -16.07 11.31
CA SER A 272 3.68 -16.09 11.03
C SER A 272 4.51 -16.36 12.29
N THR A 273 5.52 -17.21 12.16
CA THR A 273 6.43 -17.61 13.24
C THR A 273 7.50 -16.57 13.58
N HIS A 274 7.66 -15.51 12.76
CA HIS A 274 8.80 -14.59 12.86
C HIS A 274 8.86 -13.85 14.20
N VAL A 275 7.71 -13.48 14.79
CA VAL A 275 7.70 -12.80 16.10
C VAL A 275 8.39 -13.69 17.14
N ARG A 276 8.05 -14.98 17.15
CA ARG A 276 8.64 -15.96 18.07
C ARG A 276 10.14 -16.16 17.80
N SER A 277 10.55 -16.34 16.55
CA SER A 277 11.98 -16.54 16.22
C SER A 277 12.82 -15.29 16.50
N CYS A 278 12.28 -14.08 16.30
CA CYS A 278 12.92 -12.83 16.66
C CYS A 278 13.07 -12.66 18.17
N PHE A 279 12.05 -13.03 18.97
CA PHE A 279 12.18 -13.04 20.43
C PHE A 279 13.26 -14.01 20.90
N LEU A 280 13.31 -15.22 20.35
CA LEU A 280 14.34 -16.19 20.69
C LEU A 280 15.74 -15.69 20.32
N ALA A 281 15.88 -14.93 19.23
CA ALA A 281 17.16 -14.40 18.78
C ALA A 281 17.77 -13.34 19.70
N LEU A 282 16.97 -12.68 20.55
CA LEU A 282 17.44 -11.64 21.46
C LEU A 282 18.43 -12.18 22.50
N LYS A 283 19.43 -11.35 22.82
CA LYS A 283 20.37 -11.62 23.91
C LYS A 283 19.76 -11.34 25.29
N GLN A 284 20.46 -11.71 26.36
CA GLN A 284 20.13 -11.29 27.73
C GLN A 284 19.99 -9.75 27.82
N GLY A 285 18.86 -9.27 28.31
CA GLY A 285 18.52 -7.84 28.42
C GLY A 285 18.02 -7.22 27.11
N GLY A 286 17.79 -8.01 26.06
CA GLY A 286 17.30 -7.52 24.77
C GLY A 286 15.90 -6.89 24.87
N ARG A 287 15.58 -6.00 23.91
CA ARG A 287 14.34 -5.21 23.91
C ARG A 287 13.56 -5.39 22.62
N ALA A 288 12.24 -5.49 22.71
CA ALA A 288 11.35 -5.60 21.56
C ALA A 288 10.31 -4.47 21.54
N ALA A 289 10.18 -3.79 20.40
CA ALA A 289 9.11 -2.84 20.11
C ALA A 289 8.04 -3.53 19.25
N LEU A 290 6.82 -3.65 19.78
CA LEU A 290 5.67 -4.16 19.03
C LEU A 290 4.84 -2.98 18.54
N GLN A 291 4.87 -2.73 17.22
CA GLN A 291 4.22 -1.60 16.56
C GLN A 291 3.27 -2.04 15.43
N GLY A 292 3.22 -3.34 15.12
CA GLY A 292 2.27 -3.93 14.20
C GLY A 292 0.81 -3.90 14.68
N LEU A 293 -0.11 -4.14 13.75
CA LEU A 293 -1.55 -4.30 13.99
C LEU A 293 -1.98 -5.72 13.61
N ILE A 294 -1.58 -6.69 14.44
CA ILE A 294 -2.03 -8.09 14.36
C ILE A 294 -3.37 -8.20 15.10
N SER A 295 -4.33 -8.94 14.53
CA SER A 295 -5.69 -9.05 15.10
C SER A 295 -5.89 -10.23 16.05
N LYS A 296 -4.95 -11.18 16.06
CA LYS A 296 -4.92 -12.32 16.99
C LYS A 296 -3.88 -12.12 18.09
N ASP A 297 -4.06 -12.80 19.20
CA ASP A 297 -3.01 -12.92 20.21
C ASP A 297 -1.80 -13.66 19.64
N ILE A 298 -0.60 -13.20 20.00
CA ILE A 298 0.67 -13.78 19.55
C ILE A 298 1.29 -14.55 20.71
N ALA A 299 1.70 -15.80 20.44
CA ALA A 299 2.44 -16.60 21.41
C ALA A 299 3.88 -16.10 21.54
N ILE A 300 4.20 -15.49 22.68
CA ILE A 300 5.55 -15.07 23.05
C ILE A 300 6.23 -16.22 23.83
N PRO A 301 7.53 -16.51 23.61
CA PRO A 301 8.24 -17.56 24.35
C PRO A 301 8.48 -17.16 25.82
N TYR A 302 7.46 -17.35 26.66
CA TYR A 302 7.38 -16.81 28.02
C TYR A 302 8.61 -17.10 28.90
N SER A 303 9.01 -18.37 29.02
CA SER A 303 10.18 -18.74 29.84
C SER A 303 11.48 -18.13 29.30
N HIS A 304 11.61 -18.01 27.97
CA HIS A 304 12.78 -17.38 27.35
C HIS A 304 12.84 -15.88 27.67
N VAL A 305 11.69 -15.19 27.62
CA VAL A 305 11.57 -13.78 28.03
C VAL A 305 12.00 -13.59 29.47
N VAL A 306 11.54 -14.45 30.38
CA VAL A 306 11.90 -14.40 31.80
C VAL A 306 13.40 -14.68 32.01
N TRP A 307 13.93 -15.78 31.46
CA TRP A 307 15.33 -16.16 31.66
C TRP A 307 16.31 -15.14 31.07
N ASN A 308 15.94 -14.47 29.97
CA ASN A 308 16.78 -13.48 29.33
C ASN A 308 16.52 -12.05 29.81
N ASN A 309 15.66 -11.81 30.80
CA ASN A 309 15.29 -10.45 31.24
C ASN A 309 14.86 -9.54 30.07
N LEU A 310 14.07 -10.05 29.13
CA LEU A 310 13.70 -9.28 27.94
C LEU A 310 12.67 -8.20 28.29
N THR A 311 12.79 -7.03 27.64
CA THR A 311 11.77 -5.97 27.71
C THR A 311 10.88 -6.02 26.47
N ILE A 312 9.56 -6.02 26.67
CA ILE A 312 8.58 -5.97 25.59
C ILE A 312 7.78 -4.68 25.72
N LYS A 313 7.75 -3.88 24.66
CA LYS A 313 7.08 -2.59 24.66
C LYS A 313 6.14 -2.47 23.47
N GLY A 314 4.84 -2.34 23.75
CA GLY A 314 3.89 -1.88 22.75
C GLY A 314 4.12 -0.39 22.46
N ARG A 315 4.15 -0.03 21.18
CA ARG A 315 4.22 1.38 20.76
C ARG A 315 3.18 1.67 19.70
N TYR A 316 2.16 2.42 20.08
CA TYR A 316 1.23 3.01 19.12
C TYR A 316 1.80 4.33 18.59
N MET A 317 1.97 4.43 17.27
CA MET A 317 2.48 5.62 16.59
C MET A 317 3.81 6.13 17.19
N TYR A 318 3.88 7.40 17.58
CA TYR A 318 5.08 8.12 18.03
C TYR A 318 4.70 9.30 18.94
N GLU A 319 5.66 9.86 19.67
CA GLU A 319 5.49 11.10 20.45
C GLU A 319 5.84 12.35 19.65
N ARG A 320 5.36 13.52 20.09
CA ARG A 320 5.74 14.82 19.50
C ARG A 320 7.26 15.03 19.44
N GLU A 321 7.97 14.56 20.47
CA GLU A 321 9.43 14.66 20.52
C GLU A 321 10.13 13.75 19.50
N ASP A 322 9.50 12.65 19.08
CA ASP A 322 10.01 11.82 17.97
C ASP A 322 10.09 12.63 16.68
N ILE A 323 9.01 13.32 16.34
CA ILE A 323 8.95 14.11 15.11
C ILE A 323 9.99 15.22 15.11
N ARG A 324 10.12 15.95 16.24
CA ARG A 324 11.16 16.98 16.38
C ARG A 324 12.56 16.45 16.12
N ARG A 325 12.90 15.29 16.70
CA ARG A 325 14.23 14.68 16.54
C ARG A 325 14.42 14.15 15.13
N MET A 326 13.41 13.52 14.56
CA MET A 326 13.42 13.00 13.20
C MET A 326 13.65 14.11 12.18
N VAL A 327 12.93 15.23 12.28
CA VAL A 327 13.12 16.40 11.42
C VAL A 327 14.56 16.92 11.52
N LYS A 328 15.08 17.09 12.75
CA LYS A 328 16.48 17.51 12.96
C LYS A 328 17.49 16.53 12.36
N MET A 329 17.24 15.22 12.48
CA MET A 329 18.10 14.19 11.88
C MET A 329 18.08 14.23 10.35
N ALA A 330 16.94 14.56 9.75
CA ALA A 330 16.85 14.78 8.31
C ALA A 330 17.58 16.06 7.89
N GLU A 331 17.39 17.17 8.61
CA GLU A 331 18.05 18.46 8.34
C GLU A 331 19.57 18.37 8.50
N CYS A 332 20.09 17.60 9.45
CA CYS A 332 21.54 17.35 9.56
C CYS A 332 22.04 16.29 8.56
N GLY A 333 21.14 15.62 7.83
CA GLY A 333 21.46 14.66 6.78
C GLY A 333 21.83 13.26 7.28
N VAL A 334 21.62 12.96 8.56
CA VAL A 334 21.82 11.62 9.15
C VAL A 334 20.69 10.69 8.74
N LEU A 335 19.44 11.14 8.86
CA LEU A 335 18.28 10.40 8.36
C LEU A 335 18.07 10.75 6.89
N LYS A 336 18.24 9.75 6.01
CA LYS A 336 18.08 9.94 4.57
C LYS A 336 16.61 9.90 4.18
N LEU A 337 16.22 10.85 3.33
CA LEU A 337 14.90 10.93 2.69
C LEU A 337 15.02 10.57 1.21
N GLY A 338 13.88 10.40 0.53
CA GLY A 338 13.83 10.18 -0.91
C GLY A 338 14.76 9.06 -1.38
N LYS A 339 15.26 9.16 -2.62
CA LYS A 339 16.01 8.05 -3.24
C LYS A 339 17.25 7.69 -2.44
N ALA A 340 17.88 8.66 -1.80
CA ALA A 340 19.06 8.48 -0.95
C ALA A 340 18.76 7.65 0.31
N GLY A 341 17.51 7.66 0.78
CA GLY A 341 17.05 6.77 1.84
C GLY A 341 16.47 5.47 1.32
N GLY A 342 16.57 5.17 0.02
CA GLY A 342 15.89 4.03 -0.60
C GLY A 342 14.46 4.32 -1.05
N TRP A 343 14.03 5.59 -1.03
CA TRP A 343 12.66 6.06 -1.25
C TRP A 343 12.38 6.64 -2.63
N ASP A 344 11.60 5.95 -3.47
CA ASP A 344 11.17 6.50 -4.75
C ASP A 344 9.70 6.93 -4.74
N VAL A 345 9.41 7.97 -5.50
CA VAL A 345 8.07 8.44 -5.79
C VAL A 345 7.58 7.67 -7.02
N THR A 346 6.81 6.62 -6.77
CA THR A 346 6.20 5.79 -7.83
C THR A 346 5.06 6.51 -8.57
N GLY A 347 4.55 7.65 -8.06
CA GLY A 347 3.58 8.45 -8.80
C GLY A 347 3.12 9.83 -8.28
N THR A 348 2.43 10.62 -9.16
CA THR A 348 2.01 12.06 -9.06
C THR A 348 0.64 12.58 -9.75
N PHE A 349 -0.52 12.58 -9.10
CA PHE A 349 -2.01 12.70 -9.50
C PHE A 349 -2.37 14.03 -8.92
N ARG A 350 -3.19 14.71 -9.70
CA ARG A 350 -3.84 15.92 -9.26
C ARG A 350 -5.01 15.57 -8.37
N LEU A 351 -5.38 16.51 -7.52
CA LEU A 351 -6.54 16.40 -6.63
C LEU A 351 -7.81 16.04 -7.41
N GLU A 352 -7.96 16.56 -8.63
CA GLU A 352 -9.09 16.28 -9.52
C GLU A 352 -9.13 14.84 -10.06
N GLY A 353 -7.99 14.16 -10.13
CA GLY A 353 -7.91 12.75 -10.55
C GLY A 353 -8.10 11.75 -9.41
N ALA A 354 -7.93 12.19 -8.16
CA ALA A 354 -7.88 11.31 -7.00
C ALA A 354 -9.27 10.81 -6.51
N GLY A 355 -10.37 11.27 -7.11
CA GLY A 355 -11.73 10.80 -6.81
C GLY A 355 -12.08 9.43 -7.39
N ARG A 356 -11.28 8.89 -8.33
CA ARG A 356 -11.45 7.53 -8.87
C ARG A 356 -10.65 6.55 -8.01
N THR A 357 -11.23 6.15 -6.88
CA THR A 357 -10.57 5.31 -5.88
C THR A 357 -10.04 3.98 -6.45
N ASP A 358 -10.63 3.43 -7.51
CA ASP A 358 -10.13 2.18 -8.10
C ASP A 358 -8.82 2.34 -8.90
N GLU A 359 -8.64 3.45 -9.63
CA GLU A 359 -7.43 3.70 -10.43
C GLU A 359 -6.27 4.22 -9.58
N VAL A 360 -6.57 5.00 -8.54
CA VAL A 360 -5.59 5.59 -7.60
C VAL A 360 -4.85 4.54 -6.78
N PHE A 361 -5.46 3.36 -6.59
CA PHE A 361 -4.98 2.33 -5.66
C PHE A 361 -4.78 0.92 -6.28
N LYS A 362 -5.07 0.69 -7.57
CA LYS A 362 -4.89 -0.63 -8.25
C LYS A 362 -3.82 -0.67 -9.35
N ALA A 363 -3.21 0.44 -9.73
CA ALA A 363 -2.13 0.43 -10.71
C ALA A 363 -1.09 1.47 -10.34
N GLU A 364 0.18 1.14 -10.62
CA GLU A 364 1.20 2.13 -10.91
C GLU A 364 0.57 3.29 -11.67
N SER A 365 0.80 4.49 -11.14
CA SER A 365 0.62 5.79 -11.77
C SER A 365 -0.37 6.71 -11.09
N ILE A 366 0.14 7.38 -10.06
CA ILE A 366 0.36 8.82 -10.10
C ILE A 366 -0.67 9.74 -9.48
N ALA A 367 -0.77 9.88 -8.10
CA ALA A 367 -1.12 10.99 -7.07
C ALA A 367 0.16 11.30 -6.39
N ARG A 368 0.55 12.56 -6.11
CA ARG A 368 1.74 12.75 -5.28
C ARG A 368 1.29 12.50 -3.86
N LEU A 369 1.29 11.20 -3.58
CA LEU A 369 0.60 10.34 -2.65
C LEU A 369 1.58 9.15 -2.70
N VAL A 370 2.62 9.21 -1.86
CA VAL A 370 3.73 8.23 -1.94
C VAL A 370 3.17 6.84 -1.68
N THR A 371 3.50 5.84 -2.48
CA THR A 371 3.21 4.43 -2.14
C THR A 371 4.49 3.63 -2.28
N TRP A 372 4.60 2.62 -1.42
CA TRP A 372 5.77 1.79 -1.26
C TRP A 372 5.49 0.40 -1.72
N GLU A 373 5.98 0.06 -2.91
CA GLU A 373 6.18 -1.32 -3.29
C GLU A 373 7.68 -1.61 -3.20
N GLY A 374 8.05 -2.54 -2.32
CA GLY A 374 9.38 -3.11 -2.32
C GLY A 374 9.66 -3.73 -3.68
N LEU A 375 10.79 -3.36 -4.28
CA LEU A 375 11.32 -3.79 -5.57
C LEU A 375 10.67 -5.07 -6.14
N LEU A 376 9.97 -4.89 -7.26
CA LEU A 376 9.72 -5.95 -8.25
C LEU A 376 10.40 -5.55 -9.56
N PHE A 377 11.02 -6.55 -10.17
CA PHE A 377 11.87 -6.49 -11.34
C PHE A 377 11.21 -5.89 -12.59
N LEU A 378 12.04 -5.16 -13.35
CA LEU A 378 11.95 -5.05 -14.81
C LEU A 378 11.92 -6.46 -15.44
N SER A 379 10.87 -6.78 -16.20
CA SER A 379 10.98 -7.73 -17.31
C SER A 379 10.73 -7.03 -18.64
N LEU A 380 11.82 -6.78 -19.37
CA LEU A 380 11.95 -6.78 -20.83
C LEU A 380 10.77 -6.21 -21.66
N TYR A 381 10.87 -4.92 -21.99
CA TYR A 381 10.51 -4.42 -23.33
C TYR A 381 11.80 -3.98 -24.04
N GLN A 382 12.48 -4.94 -24.66
CA GLN A 382 13.43 -4.65 -25.74
C GLN A 382 13.63 -5.89 -26.61
N TYR A 383 12.80 -6.01 -27.65
CA TYR A 383 13.26 -6.46 -28.97
C TYR A 383 12.46 -5.71 -30.03
N LEU A 384 13.21 -5.18 -31.01
CA LEU A 384 12.79 -4.55 -32.25
C LEU A 384 12.31 -3.09 -32.15
N THR A 385 13.25 -2.15 -32.27
CA THR A 385 13.46 -1.43 -33.54
C THR A 385 14.60 -0.42 -33.38
N GLU A 386 15.76 -0.74 -33.94
CA GLU A 386 16.67 0.31 -34.42
C GLU A 386 16.10 0.93 -35.71
N PRO A 387 16.39 2.21 -35.99
CA PRO A 387 15.88 2.93 -37.16
C PRO A 387 16.72 2.60 -38.40
N CYS A 388 16.18 1.79 -39.31
CA CYS A 388 16.65 1.77 -40.70
C CYS A 388 16.11 3.00 -41.43
N LEU A 389 16.90 4.07 -41.42
CA LEU A 389 16.90 5.08 -42.48
C LEU A 389 17.40 4.42 -43.77
N LEU A 390 16.54 4.28 -44.78
CA LEU A 390 16.95 4.20 -46.19
C LEU A 390 15.73 4.46 -47.10
N GLY A 391 15.75 5.61 -47.76
CA GLY A 391 15.38 5.80 -49.18
C GLY A 391 13.98 5.39 -49.68
N LEU A 392 13.19 6.41 -50.04
CA LEU A 392 12.32 6.39 -51.24
C LEU A 392 13.11 5.88 -52.48
N PRO A 393 12.49 5.38 -53.59
CA PRO A 393 11.23 5.88 -54.16
C PRO A 393 10.32 4.92 -54.96
N HIS A 394 9.16 5.46 -55.38
CA HIS A 394 8.31 5.18 -56.56
C HIS A 394 7.73 3.77 -56.83
N SER A 395 6.39 3.67 -56.96
CA SER A 395 5.70 3.68 -58.27
C SER A 395 4.17 3.43 -58.15
N HIS A 396 3.43 4.21 -58.96
CA HIS A 396 2.07 4.06 -59.53
C HIS A 396 1.20 2.83 -59.15
N THR A 397 -0.12 2.94 -58.97
CA THR A 397 -1.09 3.19 -60.06
C THR A 397 -2.47 3.60 -59.52
N ARG A 398 -3.18 4.44 -60.30
CA ARG A 398 -4.55 4.96 -60.10
C ARG A 398 -5.64 3.99 -60.61
N CYS A 399 -6.91 4.38 -60.35
CA CYS A 399 -8.17 4.10 -61.07
C CYS A 399 -9.03 2.97 -60.48
N HIS A 400 -10.38 3.00 -60.44
CA HIS A 400 -11.44 3.93 -60.87
C HIS A 400 -12.72 3.60 -60.05
N GLU A 401 -13.77 4.42 -60.22
CA GLU A 401 -15.11 4.41 -59.59
C GLU A 401 -15.94 3.12 -59.76
N GLN A 402 -16.88 2.88 -58.82
CA GLN A 402 -18.33 2.67 -59.00
C GLN A 402 -18.97 1.81 -57.87
N GLU A 403 -20.00 2.35 -57.20
CA GLU A 403 -21.06 1.61 -56.49
C GLU A 403 -22.05 0.96 -57.51
N PRO A 404 -23.05 0.10 -57.16
CA PRO A 404 -23.54 -0.34 -55.84
C PRO A 404 -23.88 -1.86 -55.69
N GLY A 405 -24.12 -2.30 -54.45
CA GLY A 405 -25.16 -3.30 -54.12
C GLY A 405 -24.72 -4.71 -53.69
N LEU A 406 -25.44 -5.19 -52.67
CA LEU A 406 -25.63 -6.56 -52.16
C LEU A 406 -24.70 -7.07 -51.04
N GLU A 407 -25.31 -7.11 -49.86
CA GLU A 407 -25.32 -8.19 -48.85
C GLU A 407 -24.13 -9.16 -48.83
N ASN A 408 -23.40 -9.17 -47.70
CA ASN A 408 -23.16 -10.40 -46.95
C ASN A 408 -22.60 -10.10 -45.55
N ASP A 409 -23.03 -10.96 -44.62
CA ASP A 409 -22.52 -11.18 -43.27
C ASP A 409 -21.02 -10.97 -43.13
N GLU A 410 -20.60 -10.16 -42.14
CA GLU A 410 -19.42 -10.47 -41.33
C GLU A 410 -19.55 -9.82 -39.94
N ASP A 411 -19.93 -10.66 -38.97
CA ASP A 411 -19.48 -10.53 -37.58
C ASP A 411 -17.95 -10.32 -37.55
N LYS A 412 -17.50 -9.15 -37.08
CA LYS A 412 -16.11 -8.96 -36.65
C LYS A 412 -16.04 -8.64 -35.17
N TYR A 413 -15.58 -9.66 -34.47
CA TYR A 413 -15.10 -9.72 -33.09
C TYR A 413 -14.23 -8.51 -32.73
N LEU A 414 -14.69 -7.74 -31.74
CA LEU A 414 -13.84 -6.96 -30.84
C LEU A 414 -13.58 -7.83 -29.61
N GLU A 415 -12.49 -8.59 -29.61
CA GLU A 415 -11.95 -9.17 -28.38
C GLU A 415 -11.41 -8.03 -27.52
N THR A 416 -12.22 -7.58 -26.57
CA THR A 416 -11.75 -6.77 -25.43
C THR A 416 -11.77 -7.70 -24.22
N GLU A 417 -10.59 -8.07 -23.71
CA GLU A 417 -10.47 -8.81 -22.46
C GLU A 417 -11.00 -7.95 -21.30
N LEU A 418 -12.25 -8.21 -20.90
CA LEU A 418 -12.84 -7.74 -19.65
C LEU A 418 -12.65 -8.82 -18.57
N ARG A 419 -11.55 -8.75 -17.82
CA ARG A 419 -11.46 -9.39 -16.51
C ARG A 419 -12.14 -8.48 -15.49
N TYR A 420 -13.43 -8.73 -15.22
CA TYR A 420 -14.11 -8.17 -14.04
C TYR A 420 -14.49 -9.27 -13.05
N TYR A 421 -14.28 -8.91 -11.79
CA TYR A 421 -14.53 -9.62 -10.54
C TYR A 421 -15.96 -10.18 -10.43
N LEU A 422 -16.06 -11.47 -10.07
CA LEU A 422 -17.25 -12.08 -9.47
C LEU A 422 -16.86 -12.66 -8.10
N GLU A 423 -16.44 -11.81 -7.18
CA GLU A 423 -16.41 -12.11 -5.75
C GLU A 423 -16.76 -10.82 -5.01
N ASP A 424 -18.06 -10.52 -4.92
CA ASP A 424 -18.70 -9.79 -3.80
C ASP A 424 -20.15 -9.46 -4.14
N ALA A 425 -21.02 -10.48 -4.03
CA ALA A 425 -22.47 -10.28 -3.95
C ALA A 425 -23.11 -11.46 -3.21
N CYS A 426 -22.82 -11.60 -1.92
CA CYS A 426 -23.55 -12.51 -1.05
C CYS A 426 -23.59 -11.98 0.39
N THR A 427 -24.47 -11.01 0.65
CA THR A 427 -25.12 -10.92 1.97
C THR A 427 -26.46 -10.18 1.87
N ALA A 428 -27.50 -10.86 2.39
CA ALA A 428 -28.85 -10.40 2.72
C ALA A 428 -29.96 -10.48 1.64
N ILE A 429 -30.46 -11.71 1.39
CA ILE A 429 -31.91 -12.00 1.30
C ILE A 429 -32.15 -13.35 2.02
N PRO A 430 -33.13 -13.46 2.95
CA PRO A 430 -33.46 -14.73 3.59
C PRO A 430 -34.39 -15.58 2.70
N THR A 431 -34.29 -16.89 2.89
CA THR A 431 -35.17 -18.01 2.45
C THR A 431 -34.82 -18.79 1.17
N THR A 432 -34.53 -20.08 1.43
CA THR A 432 -34.55 -21.29 0.56
C THR A 432 -33.57 -21.39 -0.62
N GLY A 433 -32.54 -22.24 -0.49
CA GLY A 433 -31.81 -22.80 -1.64
C GLY A 433 -30.35 -23.17 -1.39
N THR A 434 -30.05 -24.46 -1.47
CA THR A 434 -28.80 -25.23 -1.30
C THR A 434 -27.46 -24.55 -1.64
N SER A 435 -26.50 -24.60 -0.69
CA SER A 435 -25.08 -24.24 -0.88
C SER A 435 -24.25 -25.41 -1.42
N ILE A 436 -23.36 -25.15 -2.40
CA ILE A 436 -22.28 -26.08 -2.80
C ILE A 436 -20.94 -25.37 -2.55
N GLY A 437 -20.15 -25.87 -1.60
CA GLY A 437 -18.79 -25.41 -1.32
C GLY A 437 -17.72 -26.12 -2.17
N PRO A 438 -16.48 -25.62 -2.22
CA PRO A 438 -15.41 -26.24 -2.99
C PRO A 438 -14.94 -27.56 -2.37
N CYS A 439 -14.93 -28.61 -3.21
CA CYS A 439 -14.46 -29.95 -2.89
C CYS A 439 -12.92 -29.96 -2.74
N GLN A 440 -12.41 -30.34 -1.57
CA GLN A 440 -11.00 -30.64 -1.34
C GLN A 440 -10.62 -31.97 -2.01
N ALA A 441 -10.05 -31.95 -3.22
CA ALA A 441 -9.27 -33.07 -3.74
C ALA A 441 -8.44 -32.67 -4.98
N ALA A 442 -7.20 -32.19 -4.78
CA ALA A 442 -6.13 -32.30 -5.80
C ALA A 442 -4.76 -32.00 -5.18
N LYS A 443 -4.27 -32.90 -4.32
CA LYS A 443 -2.82 -33.04 -4.08
C LYS A 443 -2.31 -34.07 -5.07
N ARG A 444 -1.29 -33.67 -5.84
CA ARG A 444 -0.43 -34.42 -6.78
C ARG A 444 -0.85 -34.36 -8.27
N THR A 445 0.15 -33.96 -9.06
CA THR A 445 0.34 -34.05 -10.53
C THR A 445 -0.52 -33.18 -11.44
N GLY A 446 0.11 -32.18 -12.07
CA GLY A 446 -0.23 -31.61 -13.38
C GLY A 446 -1.36 -30.57 -13.42
N THR A 447 -1.03 -29.33 -13.77
CA THR A 447 -2.00 -28.24 -13.98
C THR A 447 -2.83 -28.50 -15.24
N LEU A 448 -4.15 -28.70 -15.10
CA LEU A 448 -5.14 -28.64 -16.18
C LEU A 448 -5.82 -27.27 -16.11
N ALA A 449 -5.62 -26.43 -17.13
CA ALA A 449 -6.40 -25.20 -17.31
C ALA A 449 -7.58 -25.50 -18.25
N GLY A 450 -8.79 -25.44 -17.74
CA GLY A 450 -10.02 -25.49 -18.52
C GLY A 450 -10.76 -24.16 -18.39
N TYR A 451 -11.40 -23.70 -19.47
CA TYR A 451 -12.27 -22.53 -19.44
C TYR A 451 -13.72 -22.98 -19.67
N VAL A 452 -14.66 -22.36 -18.96
CA VAL A 452 -16.10 -22.56 -19.15
C VAL A 452 -16.58 -21.48 -20.11
N ARG A 453 -17.14 -21.88 -21.25
CA ARG A 453 -17.82 -20.96 -22.16
C ARG A 453 -19.30 -20.91 -21.78
N VAL A 454 -19.78 -19.71 -21.46
CA VAL A 454 -21.19 -19.46 -21.14
C VAL A 454 -21.79 -18.65 -22.29
N GLU A 455 -22.78 -19.23 -22.96
CA GLU A 455 -23.53 -18.52 -24.00
C GLU A 455 -24.88 -18.07 -23.44
N PHE A 456 -25.21 -16.80 -23.65
CA PHE A 456 -26.51 -16.23 -23.32
C PHE A 456 -27.34 -16.13 -24.59
N LYS A 457 -28.46 -16.86 -24.66
CA LYS A 457 -29.44 -16.68 -25.74
C LYS A 457 -30.66 -15.94 -25.20
N ARG A 458 -31.07 -14.90 -25.95
CA ARG A 458 -32.34 -14.19 -25.72
C ARG A 458 -33.50 -15.10 -26.15
N LYS A 459 -34.49 -15.31 -25.29
CA LYS A 459 -35.68 -16.08 -25.65
C LYS A 459 -36.51 -15.34 -26.73
N PRO A 460 -36.87 -15.98 -27.85
CA PRO A 460 -37.78 -15.37 -28.82
C PRO A 460 -39.20 -15.22 -28.22
N GLY A 461 -39.83 -14.06 -28.39
CA GLY A 461 -41.26 -13.86 -28.09
C GLY A 461 -41.63 -12.98 -26.89
N SER A 462 -40.74 -12.11 -26.39
CA SER A 462 -41.09 -11.08 -25.39
C SER A 462 -41.05 -9.67 -25.99
N GLU A 463 -42.12 -9.29 -26.69
CA GLU A 463 -42.40 -7.89 -26.97
C GLU A 463 -43.40 -7.38 -25.93
N GLY A 464 -42.92 -6.51 -25.03
CA GLY A 464 -43.71 -5.77 -24.06
C GLY A 464 -43.03 -4.43 -23.81
N SER A 465 -43.81 -3.35 -23.75
CA SER A 465 -43.36 -1.95 -23.83
C SER A 465 -42.53 -1.50 -22.62
N SER A 466 -41.25 -1.85 -22.58
CA SER A 466 -40.20 -1.16 -21.82
C SER A 466 -38.83 -1.63 -22.33
N ASN A 467 -37.89 -0.72 -22.58
CA ASN A 467 -36.60 -0.98 -23.24
C ASN A 467 -35.56 -1.74 -22.37
N LEU A 468 -35.93 -2.85 -21.71
CA LEU A 468 -34.99 -3.78 -21.06
C LEU A 468 -35.51 -5.23 -21.13
N PRO A 469 -34.72 -6.22 -21.60
CA PRO A 469 -35.13 -7.63 -21.62
C PRO A 469 -35.08 -8.25 -20.21
N THR A 470 -36.13 -8.99 -19.83
CA THR A 470 -36.33 -9.53 -18.46
C THR A 470 -36.00 -11.02 -18.27
N SER A 471 -35.43 -11.75 -19.26
CA SER A 471 -34.89 -13.10 -19.02
C SER A 471 -33.91 -13.59 -20.11
N TYR A 472 -32.91 -14.38 -19.68
CA TYR A 472 -31.94 -15.08 -20.53
C TYR A 472 -31.95 -16.59 -20.21
N GLU A 473 -31.61 -17.42 -21.19
CA GLU A 473 -31.37 -18.86 -20.99
C GLU A 473 -29.85 -19.11 -21.01
N ILE A 474 -29.35 -19.84 -20.02
CA ILE A 474 -27.90 -20.10 -19.82
C ILE A 474 -27.61 -21.56 -20.16
N THR A 475 -26.71 -21.78 -21.11
CA THR A 475 -26.17 -23.11 -21.41
C THR A 475 -24.66 -23.08 -21.15
N ALA A 476 -24.19 -23.92 -20.24
CA ALA A 476 -22.76 -24.04 -19.92
C ALA A 476 -22.17 -25.29 -20.61
N GLY A 477 -21.17 -25.08 -21.46
CA GLY A 477 -20.38 -26.14 -22.08
C GLY A 477 -18.95 -26.14 -21.51
N LEU A 478 -18.44 -27.32 -21.15
CA LEU A 478 -17.07 -27.50 -20.66
C LEU A 478 -16.19 -28.02 -21.80
N THR A 479 -15.20 -27.24 -22.21
CA THR A 479 -14.26 -27.63 -23.28
C THR A 479 -12.87 -27.79 -22.68
N CYS A 480 -12.34 -29.00 -22.69
CA CYS A 480 -10.97 -29.27 -22.24
C CYS A 480 -10.03 -29.34 -23.46
N HIS A 481 -8.96 -28.54 -23.45
CA HIS A 481 -7.86 -28.68 -24.41
C HIS A 481 -6.67 -29.39 -23.72
N HIS A 482 -6.19 -30.49 -24.31
CA HIS A 482 -4.95 -31.14 -23.90
C HIS A 482 -3.75 -30.37 -24.47
N VAL A 483 -2.90 -29.82 -23.61
CA VAL A 483 -1.57 -29.32 -24.01
C VAL A 483 -0.55 -30.41 -23.65
N VAL A 484 0.03 -31.05 -24.66
CA VAL A 484 1.14 -31.99 -24.50
C VAL A 484 2.44 -31.19 -24.52
N SER A 485 3.09 -31.05 -23.37
CA SER A 485 4.48 -30.57 -23.29
C SER A 485 5.42 -31.75 -23.61
N ILE A 486 6.20 -31.62 -24.68
CA ILE A 486 7.26 -32.56 -25.05
C ILE A 486 8.57 -32.00 -24.47
N SER A 487 9.16 -32.69 -23.50
CA SER A 487 10.56 -32.48 -23.08
C SER A 487 11.47 -33.49 -23.78
N PRO A 488 12.67 -33.10 -24.25
CA PRO A 488 13.64 -34.04 -24.78
C PRO A 488 14.27 -34.86 -23.64
N VAL A 489 14.17 -36.18 -23.73
CA VAL A 489 14.74 -37.14 -22.77
C VAL A 489 16.13 -37.57 -23.25
N ASN A 490 17.13 -37.46 -22.36
CA ASN A 490 18.40 -38.17 -22.49
C ASN A 490 18.23 -39.64 -22.07
N GLU A 491 18.88 -40.51 -22.83
CA GLU A 491 18.79 -41.97 -22.89
C GLU A 491 19.12 -42.71 -21.57
N ARG A 492 18.32 -43.74 -21.25
CA ARG A 492 18.77 -45.14 -21.07
C ARG A 492 17.58 -46.09 -20.87
N GLU A 493 17.75 -47.28 -21.44
CA GLU A 493 16.76 -48.28 -21.83
C GLU A 493 16.10 -49.07 -20.69
N HIS A 494 14.85 -49.54 -20.88
CA HIS A 494 14.52 -50.95 -21.18
C HIS A 494 13.00 -51.27 -21.10
N TRP A 495 12.45 -51.77 -22.24
CA TRP A 495 11.41 -52.81 -22.45
C TRP A 495 10.04 -52.70 -21.70
N LEU A 496 8.83 -52.72 -22.29
CA LEU A 496 8.26 -53.49 -23.41
C LEU A 496 6.85 -52.98 -23.82
N ARG A 497 6.56 -53.11 -25.14
CA ARG A 497 5.26 -53.28 -25.86
C ARG A 497 4.27 -52.09 -26.02
N ARG A 498 3.91 -51.88 -27.29
CA ARG A 498 2.87 -50.98 -27.85
C ARG A 498 1.96 -51.81 -28.83
N PRO A 499 0.84 -51.28 -29.37
CA PRO A 499 -0.57 -51.70 -29.11
C PRO A 499 -1.30 -52.12 -30.42
N PRO A 500 -2.67 -52.08 -30.63
CA PRO A 500 -3.50 -50.84 -30.63
C PRO A 500 -5.01 -50.94 -30.22
N ALA A 501 -5.62 -49.75 -30.12
CA ALA A 501 -7.04 -49.36 -30.38
C ALA A 501 -8.09 -49.29 -29.25
N ALA A 502 -8.32 -48.03 -28.82
CA ALA A 502 -9.58 -47.31 -28.55
C ALA A 502 -10.88 -48.05 -28.14
N SER A 503 -11.40 -47.74 -26.95
CA SER A 503 -12.50 -46.77 -26.71
C SER A 503 -13.23 -47.09 -25.40
N ASP A 504 -13.11 -46.24 -24.38
CA ASP A 504 -13.95 -46.36 -23.18
C ASP A 504 -14.64 -45.01 -22.89
N ARG A 505 -15.98 -45.05 -22.99
CA ARG A 505 -16.92 -44.06 -22.47
C ARG A 505 -17.17 -44.38 -21.00
N LEU A 506 -17.01 -43.40 -20.10
CA LEU A 506 -17.48 -43.53 -18.71
C LEU A 506 -18.84 -42.82 -18.55
N TRP A 507 -19.85 -43.54 -18.10
CA TRP A 507 -21.15 -43.02 -17.70
C TRP A 507 -21.15 -42.73 -16.19
N LEU A 508 -21.64 -41.57 -15.76
CA LEU A 508 -21.95 -41.30 -14.35
C LEU A 508 -23.46 -41.13 -14.17
N ARG A 509 -24.03 -42.02 -13.36
CA ARG A 509 -25.44 -42.07 -12.96
C ARG A 509 -25.58 -41.30 -11.64
N THR A 510 -26.41 -40.26 -11.63
CA THR A 510 -26.82 -39.55 -10.42
C THR A 510 -28.03 -40.23 -9.78
N THR A 511 -28.02 -40.36 -8.46
CA THR A 511 -29.19 -40.62 -7.62
C THR A 511 -29.29 -39.50 -6.60
N TYR A 512 -30.52 -39.00 -6.42
CA TYR A 512 -30.91 -37.75 -5.76
C TYR A 512 -30.47 -37.62 -4.30
#